data_AF-A0A7J0A878-F1
#
_entry.id   AF-A0A7J0A878-F1
#
_cell.length_a   1.000
_cell.length_b   1.000
_cell.length_c   1.000
_cell.angle_alpha   90.00
_cell.angle_beta   90.00
_cell.angle_gamma   90.00
#
_symmetry.space_group_name_H-M   'P 1'
#
loop_
_entity.id
_entity.type
_entity.pdbx_description
1 polymer ?
#
loop_
_entity_poly.entity_id
_entity_poly.type
_entity_poly.pdbx_seq_one_letter_code
_entity_poly.pdbx_strand_id
1 'polypeptide(L)'
;MKQLLKQCAEWLSGHSDDKEALELSRKICNKLHMEEGFFTVSVVSRDDLLSQGYDGNAVDDRTMERIASSMCKAHTESGEYWLSLKNACANENVPLLNEAYVKPLNNIAV
;
A
#
# COMPACT_ATOMS: atom_id res chain seq x y z
N MET A 1 15.44 12.42 1.16
CA MET A 1 15.56 12.34 -0.33
C MET A 1 14.53 13.21 -1.04
N LYS A 2 13.22 13.07 -0.73
CA LYS A 2 12.12 13.90 -1.26
C LYS A 2 12.37 15.42 -1.19
N GLN A 3 12.92 15.94 -0.09
CA GLN A 3 13.19 17.38 0.09
C GLN A 3 14.30 17.91 -0.84
N LEU A 4 15.36 17.12 -1.05
CA LEU A 4 16.43 17.43 -2.00
C LEU A 4 15.90 17.41 -3.44
N LEU A 5 15.08 16.42 -3.80
CA LEU A 5 14.45 16.35 -5.11
C LEU A 5 13.53 17.55 -5.38
N LYS A 6 12.77 18.02 -4.38
CA LYS A 6 11.96 19.24 -4.47
C LYS A 6 12.82 20.48 -4.74
N GLN A 7 13.91 20.66 -4.00
CA GLN A 7 14.84 21.77 -4.19
C GLN A 7 15.49 21.75 -5.58
N CYS A 8 15.85 20.57 -6.10
CA CYS A 8 16.37 20.44 -7.46
C CYS A 8 15.31 20.79 -8.52
N ALA A 9 14.06 20.35 -8.37
CA ALA A 9 12.98 20.68 -9.29
C ALA A 9 12.70 22.19 -9.32
N GLU A 10 12.73 22.83 -8.15
CA GLU A 10 12.53 24.28 -8.00
C GLU A 10 13.66 25.07 -8.67
N TRP A 11 14.92 24.66 -8.48
CA TRP A 11 16.07 25.29 -9.14
C TRP A 11 16.04 25.12 -10.67
N LEU A 12 15.68 23.92 -11.16
CA LEU A 12 15.57 23.63 -12.60
C LEU A 12 14.42 24.39 -13.27
N SER A 13 13.37 24.73 -12.52
CA SER A 13 12.24 25.51 -13.06
C SER A 13 12.64 26.93 -13.49
N GLY A 14 13.73 27.48 -12.93
CA GLY A 14 14.30 28.77 -13.33
C GLY A 14 15.21 28.73 -14.57
N HIS A 15 15.49 27.54 -15.10
CA HIS A 15 16.39 27.31 -16.25
C HIS A 15 15.64 26.59 -17.39
N SER A 16 14.41 27.05 -17.68
CA SER A 16 13.47 26.39 -18.62
C SER A 16 13.89 26.43 -20.09
N ASP A 17 14.90 27.24 -20.40
CA ASP A 17 15.53 27.42 -21.71
C ASP A 17 16.55 26.33 -22.06
N ASP A 18 16.98 25.53 -21.07
CA ASP A 18 17.85 24.37 -21.28
C ASP A 18 17.03 23.07 -21.41
N LYS A 19 17.19 22.39 -22.56
CA LYS A 19 16.50 21.14 -22.87
C LYS A 19 16.89 20.00 -21.92
N GLU A 20 18.14 19.94 -21.48
CA GLU A 20 18.62 18.94 -20.51
C GLU A 20 18.03 19.22 -19.13
N ALA A 21 17.96 20.48 -18.73
CA ALA A 21 17.33 20.90 -17.48
C ALA A 21 15.83 20.54 -17.45
N LEU A 22 15.13 20.71 -18.58
CA LEU A 22 13.72 20.36 -18.71
C LEU A 22 13.49 18.84 -18.62
N GLU A 23 14.35 18.04 -19.26
CA GLU A 23 14.27 16.59 -19.18
C GLU A 23 14.57 16.07 -17.77
N LEU A 24 15.58 16.64 -17.10
CA LEU A 24 15.94 16.31 -15.73
C LEU A 24 14.82 16.69 -14.76
N SER A 25 14.22 17.87 -14.92
CA SER A 25 13.06 18.32 -14.15
C SER A 25 11.90 17.34 -14.28
N ARG A 26 11.58 16.89 -15.51
CA ARG A 26 10.54 15.88 -15.74
C ARG A 26 10.83 14.55 -15.02
N LYS A 27 12.07 14.08 -15.05
CA LYS A 27 12.49 12.85 -14.35
C LYS A 27 12.34 12.99 -12.83
N ILE A 28 12.70 14.14 -12.28
CA ILE A 28 12.58 14.43 -10.84
C ILE A 28 11.11 14.51 -10.43
N CYS A 29 10.28 15.22 -11.19
CA CYS A 29 8.83 15.31 -10.94
C CYS A 29 8.16 13.94 -11.00
N ASN A 30 8.48 13.10 -12.00
CA ASN A 30 7.96 11.74 -12.07
C ASN A 30 8.38 10.91 -10.86
N LYS A 31 9.64 11.02 -10.41
CA LYS A 31 10.13 10.30 -9.22
C LYS A 31 9.43 10.78 -7.94
N LEU A 32 9.22 12.09 -7.80
CA LEU A 32 8.48 12.67 -6.70
C LEU A 32 7.01 12.20 -6.68
N HIS A 33 6.38 12.12 -7.84
CA HIS A 33 5.00 11.65 -7.99
C HIS A 33 4.88 10.16 -7.65
N MET A 34 5.81 9.32 -8.13
CA MET A 34 5.88 7.92 -7.73
C MET A 34 6.11 7.76 -6.22
N GLU A 35 6.83 8.69 -5.58
CA GLU A 35 7.01 8.71 -4.11
C GLU A 35 5.80 9.26 -3.33
N GLU A 36 4.82 9.91 -3.98
CA GLU A 36 3.64 10.49 -3.32
C GLU A 36 2.56 9.47 -2.99
N GLY A 37 2.48 8.35 -3.73
CA GLY A 37 1.55 7.26 -3.42
C GLY A 37 2.04 6.31 -2.35
N PHE A 38 3.31 6.37 -1.93
CA PHE A 38 3.82 5.53 -0.86
C PHE A 38 3.43 6.05 0.52
N PHE A 39 2.84 5.17 1.32
CA PHE A 39 2.56 5.39 2.72
C PHE A 39 3.15 4.27 3.58
N THR A 40 3.46 4.60 4.83
CA THR A 40 3.83 3.60 5.83
C THR A 40 2.57 2.91 6.34
N VAL A 41 2.56 1.59 6.29
CA VAL A 41 1.47 0.78 6.86
C VAL A 41 1.69 0.71 8.36
N SER A 42 0.88 1.44 9.13
CA SER A 42 0.95 1.44 10.61
C SER A 42 -0.10 0.54 11.25
N VAL A 43 -1.21 0.29 10.56
CA VAL A 43 -2.34 -0.53 11.01
C VAL A 43 -2.91 -1.25 9.79
N VAL A 44 -3.45 -2.45 10.01
CA VAL A 44 -4.17 -3.25 9.02
C VAL A 44 -5.56 -3.56 9.58
N SER A 45 -6.61 -3.46 8.77
CA SER A 45 -7.96 -3.80 9.20
C SER A 45 -8.19 -5.31 9.16
N ARG A 46 -8.99 -5.85 10.09
CA ARG A 46 -9.47 -7.23 10.02
C ARG A 46 -10.32 -7.47 8.77
N ASP A 47 -11.03 -6.44 8.31
CA ASP A 47 -11.82 -6.52 7.07
C ASP A 47 -10.92 -6.68 5.84
N ASP A 48 -9.71 -6.12 5.87
CA ASP A 48 -8.74 -6.31 4.79
C ASP A 48 -8.30 -7.78 4.71
N LEU A 49 -8.09 -8.42 5.86
CA LEU A 49 -7.80 -9.86 5.93
C LEU A 49 -8.96 -10.68 5.36
N LEU A 50 -10.19 -10.38 5.79
CA LEU A 50 -11.41 -11.05 5.30
C LEU A 50 -11.55 -10.90 3.78
N SER A 51 -11.29 -9.70 3.24
CA SER A 51 -11.33 -9.43 1.79
C SER A 51 -10.34 -10.27 0.99
N GLN A 52 -9.24 -10.70 1.62
CA GLN A 52 -8.22 -11.55 1.02
C GLN A 52 -8.42 -13.05 1.34
N GLY A 53 -9.52 -13.42 2.01
CA GLY A 53 -9.85 -14.81 2.35
C GLY A 53 -9.24 -15.31 3.66
N TYR A 54 -8.69 -14.43 4.50
CA TYR A 54 -8.15 -14.78 5.81
C TYR A 54 -9.17 -14.53 6.92
N ASP A 55 -9.18 -15.37 7.95
CA ASP A 55 -10.01 -15.17 9.14
C ASP A 55 -9.38 -14.13 10.07
N GLY A 56 -9.67 -12.85 9.83
CA GLY A 56 -9.19 -11.75 10.67
C GLY A 56 -9.69 -11.78 12.12
N ASN A 57 -10.74 -12.54 12.43
CA ASN A 57 -11.26 -12.66 13.80
C ASN A 57 -10.48 -13.69 14.62
N ALA A 58 -9.81 -14.63 13.98
CA ALA A 58 -8.91 -15.59 14.63
C ALA A 58 -7.52 -14.99 14.94
N VAL A 59 -7.25 -13.75 14.52
CA VAL A 59 -5.95 -13.08 14.68
C VAL A 59 -5.96 -12.13 15.88
N ASP A 60 -5.04 -12.37 16.81
CA ASP A 60 -4.82 -11.48 17.95
C ASP A 60 -4.16 -10.15 17.55
N ASP A 61 -4.29 -9.13 18.41
CA ASP A 61 -3.78 -7.78 18.10
C ASP A 61 -2.26 -7.76 17.91
N ARG A 62 -1.52 -8.63 18.61
CA ARG A 62 -0.06 -8.74 18.47
C ARG A 62 0.34 -9.24 17.08
N THR A 63 -0.41 -10.18 16.53
CA THR A 63 -0.20 -10.70 15.18
C THR A 63 -0.61 -9.65 14.15
N MET A 64 -1.71 -8.92 14.37
CA MET A 64 -2.09 -7.78 13.53
C MET A 64 -0.99 -6.70 13.47
N GLU A 65 -0.35 -6.38 14.60
CA GLU A 65 0.79 -5.44 14.65
C GLU A 65 2.00 -5.95 13.86
N ARG A 66 2.29 -7.25 13.90
CA ARG A 66 3.37 -7.87 13.12
C ARG A 66 3.09 -7.83 11.62
N ILE A 67 1.85 -8.11 11.22
CA ILE A 67 1.43 -8.02 9.82
C ILE A 67 1.66 -6.60 9.31
N ALA A 68 1.15 -5.58 10.02
CA ALA A 68 1.35 -4.18 9.66
C ALA A 68 2.85 -3.80 9.58
N SER A 69 3.63 -4.21 10.58
CA SER A 69 5.08 -3.97 10.64
C SER A 69 5.82 -4.63 9.48
N SER A 70 5.42 -5.84 9.07
CA SER A 70 6.03 -6.57 7.96
C SER A 70 5.72 -5.94 6.60
N MET A 71 4.58 -5.26 6.45
CA MET A 71 4.20 -4.61 5.20
C MET A 71 5.05 -3.36 4.93
N CYS A 72 5.56 -2.69 5.97
CA CYS A 72 6.53 -1.58 5.94
C CYS A 72 6.07 -0.34 5.14
N LYS A 73 6.01 -0.41 3.80
CA LYS A 73 5.47 0.62 2.91
C LYS A 73 4.62 0.00 1.81
N ALA A 74 3.53 0.67 1.47
CA ALA A 74 2.67 0.31 0.36
C ALA A 74 2.40 1.55 -0.51
N HIS A 75 2.24 1.33 -1.81
CA HIS A 75 1.79 2.37 -2.73
C HIS A 75 0.27 2.25 -2.97
N THR A 76 -0.44 3.38 -2.91
CA THR A 76 -1.92 3.44 -2.98
C THR A 76 -2.50 2.90 -4.29
N GLU A 77 -1.81 3.09 -5.42
CA GLU A 77 -2.38 2.83 -6.75
C GLU A 77 -1.82 1.58 -7.46
N SER A 78 -0.76 0.95 -6.92
CA SER A 78 -0.08 -0.16 -7.62
C SER A 78 -0.54 -1.55 -7.17
N GLY A 79 -1.48 -1.64 -6.23
CA GLY A 79 -1.90 -2.90 -5.63
C GLY A 79 -0.87 -3.53 -4.68
N GLU A 80 0.27 -2.87 -4.46
CA GLU A 80 1.33 -3.30 -3.55
C GLU A 80 0.82 -3.55 -2.13
N TYR A 81 -0.18 -2.79 -1.68
CA TYR A 81 -0.82 -3.01 -0.39
C TYR A 81 -1.35 -4.45 -0.26
N TRP A 82 -2.17 -4.89 -1.22
CA TRP A 82 -2.81 -6.20 -1.18
C TRP A 82 -1.80 -7.34 -1.35
N LEU A 83 -0.78 -7.15 -2.18
CA LEU A 83 0.29 -8.13 -2.34
C LEU A 83 1.11 -8.28 -1.05
N SER A 84 1.53 -7.17 -0.45
CA SER A 84 2.26 -7.17 0.82
C SER A 84 1.41 -7.75 1.96
N LEU A 85 0.11 -7.48 1.98
CA LEU A 85 -0.82 -8.04 2.96
C LEU A 85 -0.87 -9.58 2.86
N LYS A 86 -1.05 -10.14 1.65
CA LYS A 86 -1.05 -11.60 1.46
C LYS A 86 0.24 -12.25 1.92
N ASN A 87 1.38 -11.65 1.57
CA ASN A 87 2.69 -12.17 1.98
C ASN A 87 2.87 -12.14 3.50
N ALA A 88 2.45 -11.05 4.15
CA ALA A 88 2.52 -10.92 5.60
C ALA A 88 1.59 -11.92 6.31
N CYS A 89 0.36 -12.09 5.84
CA CYS A 89 -0.57 -13.09 6.37
C CYS A 89 -0.03 -14.53 6.21
N ALA A 90 0.58 -14.85 5.07
CA ALA A 90 1.21 -16.16 4.85
C ALA A 90 2.38 -16.40 5.81
N ASN A 91 3.23 -15.39 6.06
CA ASN A 91 4.38 -15.51 6.98
C ASN A 91 3.95 -15.72 8.44
N GLU A 92 2.87 -15.06 8.86
CA GLU A 92 2.31 -15.22 10.22
C GLU A 92 1.39 -16.45 10.34
N ASN A 93 1.23 -17.25 9.28
CA ASN A 93 0.34 -18.42 9.23
C ASN A 93 -1.11 -18.10 9.61
N VAL A 94 -1.61 -16.94 9.14
CA VAL A 94 -2.99 -16.53 9.40
C VAL A 94 -3.95 -17.57 8.84
N PRO A 95 -4.93 -18.05 9.63
CA PRO A 95 -5.92 -19.02 9.15
C PRO A 95 -6.72 -18.47 7.97
N LEU A 96 -7.02 -19.33 6.99
CA LEU A 96 -7.96 -19.02 5.93
C LEU A 96 -9.39 -19.10 6.47
N LEU A 97 -10.28 -18.25 5.94
CA LEU A 97 -11.72 -18.37 6.17
C LEU A 97 -12.17 -19.75 5.71
N ASN A 98 -12.72 -20.52 6.65
CA ASN A 98 -13.31 -21.81 6.32
C ASN A 98 -14.56 -21.55 5.44
N GLU A 99 -14.69 -22.23 4.30
CA GLU A 99 -15.74 -21.98 3.28
C GLU A 99 -17.17 -21.99 3.86
N ALA A 100 -17.38 -22.59 5.03
CA ALA A 100 -18.65 -22.60 5.76
C ALA A 100 -19.16 -21.21 6.23
N TYR A 101 -18.33 -20.17 6.28
CA TYR A 101 -18.73 -18.81 6.70
C TYR A 101 -19.20 -17.90 5.56
N VAL A 102 -19.02 -18.30 4.29
CA VAL A 102 -19.51 -17.53 3.14
C VAL A 102 -20.94 -17.95 2.81
N LYS A 103 -21.91 -17.64 3.67
CA LYS A 103 -23.32 -17.62 3.24
C LYS A 103 -23.55 -16.31 2.48
N PRO A 104 -23.93 -16.33 1.20
CA PRO A 104 -24.39 -15.13 0.53
C PRO A 104 -25.67 -14.64 1.23
N LEU A 105 -25.69 -13.38 1.65
CA LEU A 105 -26.88 -12.65 2.11
C LEU A 105 -27.81 -12.34 0.92
N ASN A 106 -28.18 -13.34 0.13
CA ASN A 106 -29.21 -13.21 -0.91
C ASN A 106 -30.33 -14.19 -0.64
N ASN A 107 -31.18 -13.86 0.34
CA ASN A 107 -32.58 -14.26 0.35
C ASN A 107 -33.38 -13.30 1.24
N ILE A 108 -33.61 -12.09 0.74
CA ILE A 108 -34.78 -11.31 1.16
C ILE A 108 -35.80 -11.49 0.04
N ALA A 109 -36.64 -12.51 0.22
CA ALA A 109 -37.89 -12.61 -0.50
C ALA A 109 -38.83 -11.52 0.01
N VAL A 110 -39.26 -10.62 -0.87
CA VAL A 110 -40.61 -10.03 -0.89
C VAL A 110 -41.02 -9.87 -2.34
#